data_AF-A0A2D5MQX7-F1
#
_entry.id   AF-A0A2D5MQX7-F1
#
_cell.length_a   1.000
_cell.length_b   1.000
_cell.length_c   1.000
_cell.angle_alpha   90.00
_cell.angle_beta   90.00
_cell.angle_gamma   90.00
#
_symmetry.space_group_name_H-M   'P 1'
#
loop_
_entity.id
_entity.type
_entity.pdbx_description
1 polymer ?
#
loop_
_entity_poly.entity_id
_entity_poly.type
_entity_poly.pdbx_seq_one_letter_code
_entity_poly.pdbx_strand_id
1 'polypeptide(L)'
;WDDRFTPLTKPLGTNIIKLPPGPAVGLLQDGISWPNGGLQFLGYRLAKDGKPTMIYRHDKTDITDTLTPKGDGLLRRLEFTGGEGPLWVRLAAAKEFLSSERGVWIGDNNLTLIAPSAQLRTINGSAELIAPIELKGADKAVMEFQILW
;
A
#
# COMPACT_ATOMS: atom_id res chain seq x y z
N TRP A 1 20.85 30.13 25.76
CA TRP A 1 20.71 28.94 24.90
C TRP A 1 19.22 28.63 24.88
N ASP A 2 18.41 29.48 24.27
CA ASP A 2 16.95 29.37 24.36
C ASP A 2 16.40 29.88 23.03
N ASP A 3 16.10 28.96 22.11
CA ASP A 3 15.09 29.13 21.04
C ASP A 3 15.19 27.99 20.02
N ARG A 4 14.64 26.81 20.36
CA ARG A 4 14.29 25.78 19.36
C ARG A 4 12.93 25.13 19.61
N PHE A 5 11.99 25.86 20.19
CA PHE A 5 10.59 25.43 20.22
C PHE A 5 9.78 26.13 19.14
N THR A 6 10.11 25.86 17.88
CA THR A 6 9.13 26.07 16.81
C THR A 6 8.15 24.90 16.90
N PRO A 7 6.85 25.13 17.20
CA PRO A 7 5.87 24.06 17.18
C PRO A 7 5.87 23.43 15.78
N LEU A 8 5.73 22.10 15.71
CA LEU A 8 5.64 21.39 14.44
C LEU A 8 4.54 22.04 13.60
N THR A 9 4.93 22.56 12.44
CA THR A 9 3.99 23.15 11.48
C THR A 9 2.90 22.14 11.17
N LYS A 10 1.64 22.55 11.34
CA LYS A 10 0.51 21.71 10.93
C LYS A 10 0.63 21.41 9.43
N PRO A 11 0.39 20.16 8.98
CA PRO A 11 0.35 19.86 7.56
C PRO A 11 -0.58 20.83 6.84
N LEU A 12 -0.14 21.39 5.71
CA LEU A 12 -0.90 22.38 4.96
C LEU A 12 -2.16 21.78 4.30
N GLY A 13 -2.20 20.45 4.14
CA GLY A 13 -3.32 19.73 3.53
C GLY A 13 -4.40 19.37 4.54
N THR A 14 -5.67 19.54 4.15
CA THR A 14 -6.86 19.09 4.91
C THR A 14 -7.27 17.65 4.57
N ASN A 15 -6.71 17.10 3.49
CA ASN A 15 -7.07 15.77 3.00
C ASN A 15 -6.23 14.70 3.72
N ILE A 16 -6.83 14.03 4.70
CA ILE A 16 -6.20 12.96 5.47
C ILE A 16 -6.66 11.61 4.94
N ILE A 17 -5.75 10.84 4.38
CA ILE A 17 -5.99 9.43 4.05
C ILE A 17 -5.78 8.59 5.31
N LYS A 18 -6.80 7.83 5.71
CA LYS A 18 -6.64 6.78 6.72
C LYS A 18 -6.26 5.48 6.02
N LEU A 19 -5.01 5.06 6.20
CA LEU A 19 -4.57 3.75 5.75
C LEU A 19 -5.10 2.66 6.67
N PRO A 20 -5.43 1.47 6.15
CA PRO A 20 -5.90 0.37 6.98
C PRO A 20 -4.80 -0.11 7.94
N PRO A 21 -5.16 -0.57 9.15
CA PRO A 21 -4.20 -1.14 10.10
C PRO A 21 -3.62 -2.46 9.57
N GLY A 22 -2.39 -2.78 9.98
CA GLY A 22 -1.68 -3.99 9.59
C GLY A 22 -0.66 -3.77 8.46
N PRO A 23 0.09 -4.82 8.09
CA PRO A 23 1.10 -4.76 7.04
C PRO A 23 0.45 -4.60 5.66
N ALA A 24 1.12 -3.89 4.76
CA ALA A 24 0.63 -3.73 3.38
C ALA A 24 0.74 -5.01 2.55
N VAL A 25 1.58 -5.97 2.96
CA VAL A 25 1.86 -7.22 2.26
C VAL A 25 1.78 -8.37 3.25
N GLY A 26 1.20 -9.49 2.83
CA GLY A 26 1.14 -10.71 3.62
C GLY A 26 0.61 -11.91 2.85
N LEU A 27 0.52 -13.04 3.54
CA LEU A 27 -0.17 -14.24 3.05
C LEU A 27 -1.68 -14.08 3.25
N LEU A 28 -2.44 -14.48 2.23
CA LEU A 28 -3.90 -14.51 2.30
C LEU A 28 -4.37 -15.92 2.69
N GLN A 29 -5.33 -15.97 3.61
CA GLN A 29 -6.09 -17.17 3.94
C GLN A 29 -7.58 -16.87 3.84
N ASP A 30 -8.33 -17.74 3.17
CA ASP A 30 -9.77 -17.56 2.98
C ASP A 30 -10.52 -17.57 4.30
N GLY A 31 -11.45 -16.62 4.47
CA GLY A 31 -12.24 -16.47 5.70
C GLY A 31 -11.48 -15.95 6.92
N ILE A 32 -10.16 -15.68 6.84
CA ILE A 32 -9.35 -15.23 7.98
C ILE A 32 -8.98 -13.75 7.84
N SER A 33 -9.10 -12.97 8.93
CA SER A 33 -8.71 -11.55 8.95
C SER A 33 -7.30 -11.33 8.42
N TRP A 34 -7.06 -10.14 7.82
CA TRP A 34 -5.72 -9.75 7.36
C TRP A 34 -4.68 -9.90 8.48
N PRO A 35 -3.46 -10.42 8.19
CA PRO A 35 -2.44 -10.63 9.20
C PRO A 35 -2.07 -9.34 9.93
N ASN A 36 -1.70 -9.44 11.21
CA ASN A 36 -1.26 -8.29 12.01
C ASN A 36 0.26 -8.05 11.97
N GLY A 37 1.01 -8.91 11.27
CA GLY A 37 2.48 -8.87 11.20
C GLY A 37 3.02 -9.68 10.02
N GLY A 38 4.34 -9.93 10.01
CA GLY A 38 5.04 -10.66 8.93
C GLY A 38 5.76 -9.76 7.93
N LEU A 39 5.47 -8.45 7.93
CA LEU A 39 6.21 -7.46 7.15
C LEU A 39 7.14 -6.65 8.06
N GLN A 40 8.44 -6.88 7.93
CA GLN A 40 9.45 -6.16 8.68
C GLN A 40 9.83 -4.86 7.96
N PHE A 41 9.74 -3.71 8.63
CA PHE A 41 10.28 -2.45 8.12
C PHE A 41 11.79 -2.38 8.37
N LEU A 42 12.56 -2.15 7.30
CA LEU A 42 14.02 -2.12 7.32
C LEU A 42 14.59 -0.69 7.18
N GLY A 43 13.72 0.32 7.16
CA GLY A 43 14.08 1.72 6.99
C GLY A 43 13.72 2.26 5.61
N TYR A 44 14.35 3.35 5.21
CA TYR A 44 14.11 3.99 3.92
C TYR A 44 15.42 4.55 3.35
N ARG A 45 15.45 4.75 2.04
CA ARG A 45 16.50 5.50 1.34
C ARG A 45 15.88 6.65 0.56
N LEU A 46 16.63 7.73 0.38
CA LEU A 46 16.23 8.84 -0.48
C LEU A 46 16.85 8.68 -1.85
N ALA A 47 16.05 8.82 -2.89
CA ALA A 47 16.56 9.04 -4.24
C ALA A 47 17.19 10.45 -4.35
N LYS A 48 17.92 10.70 -5.45
CA LYS A 48 18.60 12.00 -5.68
C LYS A 48 17.63 13.19 -5.70
N ASP A 49 16.39 12.96 -6.09
CA ASP A 49 15.30 13.94 -6.11
C ASP A 49 14.57 14.05 -4.76
N GLY A 50 15.09 13.40 -3.71
CA GLY A 50 14.54 13.42 -2.37
C GLY A 50 13.35 12.48 -2.17
N LYS A 51 12.94 11.70 -3.18
CA LYS A 51 11.81 10.76 -3.02
C LYS A 51 12.20 9.60 -2.09
N PRO A 52 11.41 9.33 -1.03
CA PRO A 52 11.67 8.19 -0.16
C PRO A 52 11.26 6.88 -0.84
N THR A 53 12.13 5.88 -0.74
CA THR A 53 11.83 4.48 -0.99
C THR A 53 11.89 3.74 0.34
N MET A 54 10.74 3.27 0.81
CA MET A 54 10.62 2.47 2.01
C MET A 54 11.06 1.04 1.70
N ILE A 55 11.74 0.41 2.66
CA ILE A 55 12.33 -0.92 2.50
C ILE A 55 11.68 -1.85 3.51
N TYR A 56 11.17 -2.97 3.04
CA TYR A 56 10.56 -4.00 3.86
C TYR A 56 11.11 -5.38 3.52
N ARG A 57 10.89 -6.34 4.41
CA ARG A 57 11.10 -7.76 4.16
C ARG A 57 9.92 -8.57 4.66
N HIS A 58 9.47 -9.52 3.84
CA HIS A 58 8.55 -10.58 4.23
C HIS A 58 9.24 -11.91 3.94
N ASP A 59 9.57 -12.67 4.99
CA ASP A 59 10.38 -13.89 4.90
C ASP A 59 11.67 -13.71 4.08
N LYS A 60 11.73 -14.30 2.87
CA LYS A 60 12.86 -14.25 1.94
C LYS A 60 12.72 -13.16 0.86
N THR A 61 11.61 -12.42 0.87
CA THR A 61 11.29 -11.43 -0.15
C THR A 61 11.63 -10.04 0.34
N ASP A 62 12.54 -9.39 -0.37
CA ASP A 62 12.81 -7.97 -0.22
C ASP A 62 11.78 -7.16 -1.00
N ILE A 63 11.25 -6.13 -0.35
CA ILE A 63 10.18 -5.30 -0.89
C ILE A 63 10.62 -3.84 -0.80
N THR A 64 10.51 -3.12 -1.91
CA THR A 64 10.64 -1.66 -1.90
C THR A 64 9.33 -1.01 -2.27
N ASP A 65 9.00 0.09 -1.60
CA ASP A 65 7.76 0.84 -1.80
C ASP A 65 8.11 2.30 -2.07
N THR A 66 7.59 2.85 -3.16
CA THR A 66 7.78 4.25 -3.52
C THR A 66 6.44 4.90 -3.79
N LEU A 67 6.23 6.06 -3.19
CA LEU A 67 5.06 6.92 -3.41
C LEU A 67 5.51 8.17 -4.17
N THR A 68 4.99 8.34 -5.39
CA THR A 68 5.29 9.50 -6.23
C THR A 68 4.03 10.32 -6.48
N PRO A 69 4.05 11.65 -6.30
CA PRO A 69 2.94 12.51 -6.70
C PRO A 69 2.58 12.32 -8.18
N LYS A 70 1.29 12.15 -8.48
CA LYS A 70 0.77 12.01 -9.84
C LYS A 70 -0.63 12.63 -9.92
N GLY A 71 -0.74 13.77 -10.60
CA GLY A 71 -1.99 14.55 -10.63
C GLY A 71 -2.42 14.90 -9.21
N ASP A 72 -3.69 14.64 -8.90
CA ASP A 72 -4.30 14.89 -7.58
C ASP A 72 -4.11 13.73 -6.58
N GLY A 73 -3.18 12.80 -6.87
CA GLY A 73 -2.96 11.62 -6.02
C GLY A 73 -1.52 11.12 -5.99
N LEU A 74 -1.37 9.84 -5.64
CA LEU A 74 -0.09 9.14 -5.58
C LEU A 74 -0.10 7.95 -6.53
N LEU A 75 1.01 7.79 -7.25
CA LEU A 75 1.40 6.52 -7.82
C LEU A 75 2.21 5.75 -6.77
N ARG A 76 1.70 4.61 -6.33
CA ARG A 76 2.42 3.68 -5.47
C ARG A 76 3.04 2.57 -6.31
N ARG A 77 4.32 2.29 -6.07
CA ARG A 77 5.08 1.27 -6.77
C ARG A 77 5.76 0.35 -5.76
N LEU A 78 5.35 -0.91 -5.77
CA LEU A 78 5.94 -1.98 -4.98
C LEU A 78 6.82 -2.84 -5.90
N GLU A 79 8.06 -3.06 -5.50
CA GLU A 79 8.96 -4.00 -6.16
C GLU A 79 9.33 -5.12 -5.20
N PHE A 80 9.25 -6.35 -5.67
CA PHE A 80 9.50 -7.57 -4.90
C PHE A 80 10.70 -8.28 -5.52
N THR A 81 11.62 -8.78 -4.70
CA THR A 81 12.78 -9.55 -5.16
C THR A 81 13.08 -10.67 -4.16
N GLY A 82 13.28 -11.89 -4.66
CA GLY A 82 13.42 -13.06 -3.80
C GLY A 82 12.08 -13.68 -3.37
N GLY A 83 12.13 -14.92 -2.90
CA GLY A 83 10.95 -15.68 -2.46
C GLY A 83 10.21 -16.39 -3.60
N GLU A 84 9.30 -17.27 -3.25
CA GLU A 84 8.54 -18.11 -4.18
C GLU A 84 7.08 -18.21 -3.74
N GLY A 85 6.17 -18.29 -4.71
CA GLY A 85 4.74 -18.46 -4.47
C GLY A 85 3.98 -17.14 -4.31
N PRO A 86 2.71 -17.23 -3.88
CA PRO A 86 1.82 -16.07 -3.85
C PRO A 86 2.03 -15.23 -2.58
N LEU A 87 2.24 -13.93 -2.77
CA LEU A 87 1.98 -12.92 -1.76
C LEU A 87 0.77 -12.09 -2.17
N TRP A 88 0.18 -11.40 -1.20
CA TRP A 88 -0.94 -10.50 -1.42
C TRP A 88 -0.62 -9.12 -0.89
N VAL A 89 -1.05 -8.11 -1.63
CA VAL A 89 -0.95 -6.71 -1.25
C VAL A 89 -2.33 -6.21 -0.87
N ARG A 90 -2.48 -5.68 0.35
CA ARG A 90 -3.69 -4.95 0.75
C ARG A 90 -3.57 -3.51 0.29
N LEU A 91 -4.33 -3.17 -0.75
CA LEU A 91 -4.28 -1.88 -1.41
C LEU A 91 -5.04 -0.83 -0.61
N ALA A 92 -6.23 -1.19 -0.10
CA ALA A 92 -7.09 -0.33 0.67
C ALA A 92 -8.11 -1.12 1.50
N ALA A 93 -8.73 -0.46 2.49
CA ALA A 93 -9.92 -0.95 3.16
C ALA A 93 -10.92 0.18 3.38
N ALA A 94 -12.20 -0.15 3.35
CA ALA A 94 -13.34 0.75 3.51
C ALA A 94 -14.54 -0.05 4.01
N LYS A 95 -15.69 0.58 4.29
CA LYS A 95 -16.91 -0.18 4.59
C LYS A 95 -17.43 -0.85 3.34
N GLU A 96 -17.33 -0.15 2.21
CA GLU A 96 -17.74 -0.62 0.89
C GLU A 96 -16.86 -0.02 -0.20
N PHE A 97 -16.76 -0.73 -1.33
CA PHE A 97 -16.18 -0.22 -2.56
C PHE A 97 -17.18 -0.41 -3.70
N LEU A 98 -17.41 0.65 -4.46
CA LEU A 98 -18.09 0.61 -5.74
C LEU A 98 -17.05 0.55 -6.86
N SER A 99 -17.38 -0.10 -7.97
CA SER A 99 -16.54 -0.04 -9.17
C SER A 99 -17.26 0.76 -10.24
N SER A 100 -16.67 1.88 -10.66
CA SER A 100 -17.20 2.71 -11.75
C SER A 100 -16.86 2.12 -13.13
N GLU A 101 -15.73 1.41 -13.22
CA GLU A 101 -15.23 0.73 -14.42
C GLU A 101 -14.13 -0.27 -14.02
N ARG A 102 -13.71 -1.14 -14.95
CA ARG A 102 -12.72 -2.19 -14.66
C ARG A 102 -11.43 -1.59 -14.10
N GLY A 103 -11.11 -1.95 -12.86
CA GLY A 103 -9.89 -1.52 -12.19
C GLY A 103 -9.97 -0.17 -11.48
N VAL A 104 -11.12 0.51 -11.53
CA VAL A 104 -11.38 1.71 -10.74
C VAL A 104 -12.34 1.37 -9.61
N TRP A 105 -11.91 1.71 -8.39
CA TRP A 105 -12.62 1.39 -7.14
C TRP A 105 -12.78 2.64 -6.31
N ILE A 106 -14.01 2.94 -5.90
CA ILE A 106 -14.36 4.13 -5.11
C ILE A 106 -14.89 3.65 -3.76
N GLY A 107 -14.17 3.96 -2.69
CA GLY A 107 -14.57 3.64 -1.32
C GLY A 107 -15.50 4.68 -0.72
N ASP A 108 -16.32 4.28 0.24
CA ASP A 108 -17.17 5.20 1.03
C ASP A 108 -16.39 6.21 1.89
N ASN A 109 -15.07 6.02 1.98
CA ASN A 109 -14.12 6.92 2.62
C ASN A 109 -13.50 7.95 1.65
N ASN A 110 -14.09 8.16 0.47
CA ASN A 110 -13.61 9.01 -0.63
C ASN A 110 -12.27 8.58 -1.26
N LEU A 111 -11.76 7.40 -0.92
CA LEU A 111 -10.55 6.86 -1.52
C LEU A 111 -10.88 6.25 -2.88
N THR A 112 -10.25 6.73 -3.94
CA THR A 112 -10.35 6.11 -5.27
C THR A 112 -9.04 5.41 -5.62
N LEU A 113 -9.11 4.13 -5.99
CA LEU A 113 -7.97 3.34 -6.46
C LEU A 113 -8.10 3.03 -7.95
N ILE A 114 -7.01 3.23 -8.68
CA ILE A 114 -6.84 2.69 -10.04
C ILE A 114 -5.87 1.52 -9.94
N ALA A 115 -6.43 0.32 -9.84
CA ALA A 115 -5.73 -0.95 -9.64
C ALA A 115 -6.43 -2.07 -10.43
N PRO A 116 -6.05 -2.30 -11.70
CA PRO A 116 -6.67 -3.32 -12.55
C PRO A 116 -6.56 -4.75 -12.04
N SER A 117 -5.52 -5.07 -11.26
CA SER A 117 -5.31 -6.38 -10.65
C SER A 117 -6.01 -6.57 -9.30
N ALA A 118 -6.70 -5.54 -8.81
CA ALA A 118 -7.36 -5.61 -7.51
C ALA A 118 -8.61 -6.49 -7.54
N GLN A 119 -8.82 -7.17 -6.43
CA GLN A 119 -9.96 -8.01 -6.14
C GLN A 119 -10.61 -7.48 -4.87
N LEU A 120 -11.94 -7.42 -4.88
CA LEU A 120 -12.72 -7.06 -3.72
C LEU A 120 -12.90 -8.29 -2.83
N ARG A 121 -12.57 -8.14 -1.56
CA ARG A 121 -12.80 -9.13 -0.52
C ARG A 121 -13.66 -8.53 0.58
N THR A 122 -14.69 -9.25 1.02
CA THR A 122 -15.50 -8.85 2.17
C THR A 122 -15.21 -9.76 3.36
N ILE A 123 -14.88 -9.17 4.50
CA ILE A 123 -14.62 -9.91 5.74
C ILE A 123 -15.12 -9.12 6.94
N ASN A 124 -15.86 -9.78 7.84
CA ASN A 124 -16.41 -9.18 9.06
C ASN A 124 -17.15 -7.85 8.83
N GLY A 125 -17.89 -7.74 7.70
CA GLY A 125 -18.63 -6.53 7.34
C GLY A 125 -17.77 -5.35 6.87
N SER A 126 -16.47 -5.56 6.62
CA SER A 126 -15.58 -4.58 5.99
C SER A 126 -15.14 -5.07 4.61
N ALA A 127 -14.86 -4.12 3.71
CA ALA A 127 -14.37 -4.37 2.37
C ALA A 127 -12.87 -4.09 2.26
N GLU A 128 -12.13 -4.99 1.61
CA GLU A 128 -10.70 -4.89 1.35
C GLU A 128 -10.46 -4.99 -0.16
N LEU A 129 -9.63 -4.10 -0.70
CA LEU A 129 -9.05 -4.28 -2.03
C LEU A 129 -7.70 -4.96 -1.87
N ILE A 130 -7.56 -6.13 -2.47
CA ILE A 130 -6.35 -6.94 -2.42
C ILE A 130 -5.87 -7.26 -3.83
N ALA A 131 -4.56 -7.39 -4.04
CA ALA A 131 -4.01 -7.85 -5.31
C ALA A 131 -2.95 -8.93 -5.09
N PRO A 132 -2.97 -10.02 -5.88
CA PRO A 132 -1.94 -11.05 -5.81
C PRO A 132 -0.65 -10.57 -6.48
N ILE A 133 0.48 -11.08 -5.99
CA ILE A 133 1.78 -11.02 -6.65
C ILE A 133 2.40 -12.42 -6.61
N GLU A 134 2.77 -12.94 -7.78
CA GLU A 134 3.40 -14.26 -7.89
C GLU A 134 4.92 -14.09 -7.92
N LEU A 135 5.61 -14.68 -6.95
CA LEU A 135 7.06 -14.62 -6.82
C LEU A 135 7.71 -15.85 -7.47
N LYS A 136 8.78 -15.62 -8.24
CA LYS A 136 9.48 -16.65 -9.02
C LYS A 136 10.97 -16.70 -8.68
N GLY A 137 11.29 -16.88 -7.40
CA GLY A 137 12.67 -16.98 -6.92
C GLY A 137 13.39 -15.65 -7.04
N ALA A 138 14.45 -15.58 -7.86
CA ALA A 138 15.27 -14.39 -8.02
C ALA A 138 14.63 -13.30 -8.91
N ASP A 139 13.55 -13.62 -9.63
CA ASP A 139 12.91 -12.69 -10.53
C ASP A 139 12.27 -11.51 -9.79
N LYS A 140 12.36 -10.33 -10.40
CA LYS A 140 11.73 -9.13 -9.89
C LYS A 140 10.25 -9.09 -10.31
N ALA A 141 9.36 -8.98 -9.33
CA ALA A 141 7.95 -8.68 -9.56
C ALA A 141 7.65 -7.22 -9.22
N VAL A 142 6.73 -6.59 -9.96
CA VAL A 142 6.38 -5.17 -9.79
C VAL A 142 4.87 -5.03 -9.75
N MET A 143 4.37 -4.24 -8.81
CA MET A 143 2.97 -3.83 -8.72
C MET A 143 2.90 -2.30 -8.67
N GLU A 144 2.05 -1.72 -9.51
CA GLU A 144 1.80 -0.29 -9.54
C GLU A 144 0.29 -0.03 -9.51
N PHE A 145 -0.11 0.98 -8.75
CA PHE A 145 -1.49 1.44 -8.68
C PHE A 145 -1.55 2.92 -8.27
N GLN A 146 -2.66 3.56 -8.60
CA GLN A 146 -2.89 4.96 -8.22
C GLN A 146 -3.87 5.06 -7.06
N ILE A 147 -3.62 6.04 -6.19
CA ILE A 147 -4.42 6.37 -5.03
C ILE A 147 -4.83 7.84 -5.18
N LEU A 148 -6.12 8.12 -5.20
CA LEU A 148 -6.73 9.45 -5.34
C LEU A 148 -7.67 9.68 -4.15
N TRP A 149 -7.85 10.93 -3.71
CA TRP A 149 -8.68 11.26 -2.54
C TRP A 149 -9.11 12.72 -2.51
#